data_AF-A0A7S0TC02-F1
#
_entry.id   AF-A0A7S0TC02-F1
#
_cell.length_a   1.000
_cell.length_b   1.000
_cell.length_c   1.000
_cell.angle_alpha   90.00
_cell.angle_beta   90.00
_cell.angle_gamma   90.00
#
_symmetry.space_group_name_H-M   'P 1'
#
loop_
_entity.id
_entity.type
_entity.pdbx_description
1 polymer ?
#
loop_
_entity_poly.entity_id
_entity_poly.type
_entity_poly.pdbx_seq_one_letter_code
_entity_poly.pdbx_strand_id
1 'polypeptide(L)'
;MELETAKQKSILEWLRGHLIVVDPAAMDGMRQGLKTVADRGEMRRPMQNDHSIQWEVKKIKREPKRCLKEQLEMLCVVHPLTEEEANQKMKLVYKHQSEFPPKLRVTIDQAYRDAQDPPDAWSFLARVYEATKTFFLGRHPDAIANNRNELQLDLSGEWLGLDSDVDTEDQAEIAIRFFPMILSEHLQLSYAFLGPIQLLLSREKAVSFVPLLAKLMTEAGEFLERQAIEKIGLRNIFELLLTNCFPQLVVGGDISKSFDDESLLALSRLREMGFVENAEIGMLIMALLTHCIEDQRESEFVETRFRLLIGWDPSILVDGGTSNRPLLHTIYSESMRPDVNACLFLRLFGVLSELGMTHYPENLGFIFHKWGGTYPLHRFRLDARTRGDCTDCE
;
A
#
# COMPACT_ATOMS: atom_id res chain seq x y z
N MET A 1 10.78 -30.22 15.44
CA MET A 1 10.87 -31.22 14.36
C MET A 1 9.60 -31.31 13.52
N GLU A 2 8.52 -32.02 13.89
CA GLU A 2 7.36 -32.20 12.97
C GLU A 2 6.67 -30.88 12.54
N LEU A 3 6.51 -29.92 13.46
CA LEU A 3 5.99 -28.58 13.14
C LEU A 3 6.92 -27.79 12.21
N GLU A 4 8.21 -28.05 12.28
CA GLU A 4 9.29 -27.40 11.52
C GLU A 4 9.37 -27.97 10.10
N THR A 5 9.18 -29.28 9.97
CA THR A 5 9.10 -29.98 8.68
C THR A 5 7.82 -29.61 7.92
N ALA A 6 6.69 -29.44 8.62
CA ALA A 6 5.44 -28.95 8.03
C ALA A 6 5.58 -27.50 7.52
N LYS A 7 6.23 -26.63 8.30
CA LYS A 7 6.51 -25.25 7.90
C LYS A 7 7.47 -25.19 6.70
N GLN A 8 8.53 -26.00 6.70
CA GLN A 8 9.46 -26.12 5.56
C GLN A 8 8.79 -26.65 4.29
N LYS A 9 7.90 -27.64 4.41
CA LYS A 9 7.15 -28.16 3.25
C LYS A 9 6.18 -27.12 2.69
N SER A 10 5.48 -26.39 3.56
CA SER A 10 4.60 -25.28 3.16
C SER A 10 5.38 -24.15 2.48
N ILE A 11 6.58 -23.81 2.98
CA ILE A 11 7.46 -22.81 2.36
C ILE A 11 7.97 -23.29 0.99
N LEU A 12 8.31 -24.58 0.85
CA LEU A 12 8.77 -25.14 -0.43
C LEU A 12 7.64 -25.25 -1.46
N GLU A 13 6.42 -25.62 -1.06
CA GLU A 13 5.24 -25.60 -1.92
C GLU A 13 4.83 -24.17 -2.29
N TRP A 14 5.00 -23.23 -1.37
CA TRP A 14 4.81 -21.79 -1.62
C TRP A 14 5.85 -21.22 -2.59
N LEU A 15 7.14 -21.52 -2.42
CA LEU A 15 8.22 -21.11 -3.33
C LEU A 15 8.03 -21.67 -4.74
N ARG A 16 7.43 -22.86 -4.90
CA ARG A 16 7.03 -23.42 -6.21
C ARG A 16 5.91 -22.63 -6.89
N GLY A 17 5.16 -21.80 -6.17
CA GLY A 17 4.15 -20.90 -6.74
C GLY A 17 4.69 -19.52 -7.16
N HIS A 18 5.83 -19.09 -6.60
CA HIS A 18 6.35 -17.71 -6.70
C HIS A 18 7.51 -17.57 -7.71
N LEU A 19 7.47 -18.39 -8.76
CA LEU A 19 8.58 -18.54 -9.72
C LEU A 19 8.73 -17.31 -10.63
N ILE A 20 9.89 -16.66 -10.56
CA ILE A 20 10.33 -15.69 -11.57
C ILE A 20 10.58 -16.44 -12.87
N VAL A 21 9.90 -16.01 -13.94
CA VAL A 21 10.23 -16.43 -15.30
C VAL A 21 11.50 -15.69 -15.70
N VAL A 22 12.64 -16.37 -15.59
CA VAL A 22 13.91 -15.88 -16.13
C VAL A 22 14.31 -16.81 -17.26
N ASP A 23 14.53 -16.24 -18.45
CA ASP A 23 15.10 -16.94 -19.59
C ASP A 23 16.32 -17.75 -19.13
N PRO A 24 16.36 -19.08 -19.36
CA PRO A 24 17.50 -19.92 -19.03
C PRO A 24 18.84 -19.36 -19.55
N ALA A 25 18.85 -18.72 -20.73
CA ALA A 25 20.05 -18.10 -21.29
C ALA A 25 20.50 -16.86 -20.49
N ALA A 26 19.56 -16.07 -19.97
CA ALA A 26 19.86 -14.94 -19.09
C ALA A 26 20.38 -15.41 -17.73
N MET A 27 19.84 -16.51 -17.20
CA MET A 27 20.35 -17.15 -15.97
C MET A 27 21.76 -17.70 -16.15
N ASP A 28 22.07 -18.31 -17.30
CA ASP A 28 23.42 -18.78 -17.62
C ASP A 28 24.40 -17.61 -17.77
N GLY A 29 23.96 -16.50 -18.38
CA GLY A 29 24.72 -15.24 -18.41
C GLY A 29 25.03 -14.71 -17.00
N MET A 30 24.04 -14.68 -16.09
CA MET A 30 24.24 -14.29 -14.69
C MET A 30 25.16 -15.24 -13.94
N ARG A 31 24.97 -16.56 -14.09
CA ARG A 31 25.82 -17.58 -13.47
C ARG A 31 27.26 -17.45 -13.93
N GLN A 32 27.49 -17.21 -15.22
CA GLN A 32 28.82 -17.00 -15.77
C GLN A 32 29.43 -15.69 -15.29
N GLY A 33 28.62 -14.64 -15.13
CA GLY A 33 29.03 -13.37 -14.50
C GLY A 33 29.48 -13.57 -13.05
N LEU A 34 28.66 -14.23 -12.22
CA LEU A 34 28.97 -14.54 -10.83
C LEU A 34 30.20 -15.45 -10.70
N LYS A 35 30.31 -16.47 -11.57
CA LYS A 35 31.50 -17.32 -11.66
C LYS A 35 32.75 -16.50 -12.00
N THR A 36 32.65 -15.56 -12.93
CA THR A 36 33.76 -14.66 -13.28
C THR A 36 34.18 -13.78 -12.10
N VAL A 37 33.23 -13.24 -11.33
CA VAL A 37 33.50 -12.46 -10.11
C VAL A 37 34.15 -13.34 -9.03
N ALA A 38 33.67 -14.58 -8.87
CA ALA A 38 34.25 -15.56 -7.95
C ALA A 38 35.67 -15.97 -8.36
N ASP A 39 35.90 -16.28 -9.65
CA ASP A 39 37.19 -16.68 -10.21
C ASP A 39 38.23 -15.55 -10.12
N ARG A 40 37.80 -14.28 -10.13
CA ARG A 40 38.65 -13.10 -9.87
C ARG A 40 39.02 -12.92 -8.40
N GLY A 41 38.51 -13.76 -7.49
CA GLY A 41 38.76 -13.67 -6.05
C GLY A 41 38.13 -12.43 -5.41
N GLU A 42 37.06 -11.91 -6.03
CA GLU A 42 36.36 -10.70 -5.58
C GLU A 42 35.25 -11.01 -4.56
N MET A 43 34.88 -12.29 -4.39
CA MET A 43 34.00 -12.79 -3.33
C MET A 43 34.81 -13.30 -2.12
N ARG A 44 34.44 -12.89 -0.89
CA ARG A 44 35.00 -13.46 0.35
C ARG A 44 34.12 -14.57 0.92
N ARG A 45 34.74 -15.47 1.71
CA ARG A 45 34.08 -16.58 2.42
C ARG A 45 32.86 -16.10 3.24
N PRO A 46 31.83 -16.95 3.38
CA PRO A 46 30.61 -16.60 4.09
C PRO A 46 30.88 -16.33 5.57
N MET A 47 30.26 -15.28 6.11
CA MET A 47 30.10 -15.14 7.55
C MET A 47 28.94 -16.05 7.98
N GLN A 48 29.22 -17.02 8.84
CA GLN A 48 28.17 -17.76 9.56
C GLN A 48 27.67 -16.88 10.70
N ASN A 49 26.48 -16.31 10.53
CA ASN A 49 25.63 -15.89 11.64
C ASN A 49 24.37 -16.74 11.62
N ASP A 50 23.83 -17.05 12.79
CA ASP A 50 23.06 -18.27 13.08
C ASP A 50 21.89 -18.60 12.16
N HIS A 51 21.37 -17.69 11.31
CA HIS A 51 20.27 -18.01 10.38
C HIS A 51 20.37 -17.40 8.97
N SER A 52 21.54 -16.96 8.49
CA SER A 52 21.70 -16.55 7.07
C SER A 52 23.15 -16.59 6.57
N ILE A 53 23.36 -17.02 5.32
CA ILE A 53 24.65 -16.91 4.62
C ILE A 53 24.70 -15.57 3.88
N GLN A 54 25.55 -14.64 4.31
CA GLN A 54 25.79 -13.38 3.61
C GLN A 54 27.18 -13.37 2.95
N TRP A 55 27.25 -12.88 1.71
CA TRP A 55 28.49 -12.74 0.93
C TRP A 55 28.91 -11.27 0.84
N GLU A 56 30.18 -10.97 1.10
CA GLU A 56 30.73 -9.62 1.00
C GLU A 56 31.63 -9.50 -0.25
N VAL A 57 31.33 -8.55 -1.14
CA VAL A 57 32.14 -8.29 -2.35
C VAL A 57 33.18 -7.19 -2.08
N LYS A 58 34.41 -7.42 -2.53
CA LYS A 58 35.56 -6.52 -2.30
C LYS A 58 35.31 -5.13 -2.92
N LYS A 59 35.56 -4.06 -2.15
CA LYS A 59 35.46 -2.65 -2.59
C LYS A 59 36.21 -2.40 -3.92
N ILE A 60 35.46 -2.24 -5.01
CA ILE A 60 35.96 -1.59 -6.22
C ILE A 60 35.92 -0.09 -5.98
N LYS A 61 37.07 0.58 -6.08
CA LYS A 61 37.28 1.96 -5.63
C LYS A 61 36.55 3.05 -6.45
N ARG A 62 35.67 2.73 -7.41
CA ARG A 62 35.17 3.73 -8.38
C ARG A 62 33.75 3.54 -8.94
N GLU A 63 32.83 2.83 -8.27
CA GLU A 63 31.43 2.78 -8.74
C GLU A 63 30.41 3.04 -7.63
N PRO A 64 29.24 3.64 -7.97
CA PRO A 64 28.27 4.11 -6.99
C PRO A 64 27.66 2.94 -6.20
N LYS A 65 27.71 3.08 -4.88
CA LYS A 65 27.39 2.10 -3.82
C LYS A 65 25.99 1.46 -3.83
N ARG A 66 25.12 1.69 -4.82
CA ARG A 66 23.71 1.30 -4.71
C ARG A 66 23.31 -0.05 -5.30
N CYS A 67 24.05 -0.64 -6.25
CA CYS A 67 23.47 -1.77 -7.00
C CYS A 67 23.69 -3.17 -6.38
N LEU A 68 24.84 -3.45 -5.76
CA LEU A 68 25.25 -4.84 -5.55
C LEU A 68 24.56 -5.57 -4.39
N LYS A 69 24.20 -4.86 -3.31
CA LYS A 69 23.53 -5.48 -2.15
C LYS A 69 22.09 -5.84 -2.48
N GLU A 70 21.38 -4.96 -3.18
CA GLU A 70 20.02 -5.19 -3.70
C GLU A 70 20.02 -6.32 -4.75
N GLN A 71 21.05 -6.39 -5.61
CA GLN A 71 21.22 -7.50 -6.56
C GLN A 71 21.52 -8.85 -5.88
N LEU A 72 22.16 -8.86 -4.71
CA LEU A 72 22.46 -10.07 -3.95
C LEU A 72 21.31 -10.51 -3.03
N GLU A 73 20.49 -9.59 -2.51
CA GLU A 73 19.26 -9.91 -1.75
C GLU A 73 18.12 -10.39 -2.69
N MET A 74 18.11 -9.96 -3.96
CA MET A 74 17.29 -10.56 -5.03
C MET A 74 17.72 -11.99 -5.44
N LEU A 75 18.85 -12.51 -4.95
CA LEU A 75 19.24 -13.92 -5.15
C LEU A 75 18.47 -14.89 -4.23
N CYS A 76 17.32 -14.49 -3.69
CA CYS A 76 16.31 -15.45 -3.28
C CYS A 76 16.10 -16.43 -4.43
N VAL A 77 16.26 -17.72 -4.14
CA VAL A 77 16.45 -18.80 -5.11
C VAL A 77 15.32 -18.79 -6.13
N VAL A 78 15.55 -18.11 -7.25
CA VAL A 78 14.74 -18.27 -8.45
C VAL A 78 15.10 -19.65 -8.97
N HIS A 79 14.25 -20.62 -8.67
CA HIS A 79 14.26 -21.82 -9.48
C HIS A 79 13.63 -21.43 -10.83
N PRO A 80 14.38 -21.37 -11.93
CA PRO A 80 13.73 -21.23 -13.22
C PRO A 80 12.82 -22.45 -13.40
N LEU A 81 11.58 -22.23 -13.86
CA LEU A 81 10.72 -23.33 -14.30
C LEU A 81 11.50 -24.22 -15.27
N THR A 82 11.29 -25.52 -15.22
CA THR A 82 11.67 -26.38 -16.34
C THR A 82 10.75 -26.08 -17.53
N GLU A 83 11.18 -26.43 -18.74
CA GLU A 83 10.35 -26.27 -19.95
C GLU A 83 9.00 -26.99 -19.81
N GLU A 84 8.98 -28.16 -19.18
CA GLU A 84 7.74 -28.91 -18.91
C GLU A 84 6.83 -28.16 -17.92
N GLU A 85 7.38 -27.63 -16.83
CA GLU A 85 6.60 -26.83 -15.86
C GLU A 85 6.08 -25.54 -16.48
N ALA A 86 6.87 -24.87 -17.34
CA ALA A 86 6.45 -23.68 -18.08
C ALA A 86 5.28 -24.02 -19.03
N ASN A 87 5.38 -25.13 -19.77
CA ASN A 87 4.30 -25.61 -20.63
C ASN A 87 3.03 -25.96 -19.85
N GLN A 88 3.16 -26.59 -18.68
CA GLN A 88 2.03 -26.89 -17.79
C GLN A 88 1.39 -25.61 -17.25
N LYS A 89 2.19 -24.63 -16.80
CA LYS A 89 1.69 -23.33 -16.33
C LYS A 89 1.01 -22.56 -17.45
N MET A 90 1.56 -22.53 -18.66
CA MET A 90 0.93 -21.92 -19.84
C MET A 90 -0.47 -22.53 -20.10
N LYS A 91 -0.56 -23.87 -20.16
CA LYS A 91 -1.83 -24.57 -20.37
C LYS A 91 -2.83 -24.26 -19.26
N LEU A 92 -2.37 -24.16 -18.01
CA LEU A 92 -3.22 -23.85 -16.87
C LEU A 92 -3.75 -22.41 -16.93
N VAL A 93 -2.89 -21.43 -17.21
CA VAL A 93 -3.30 -20.01 -17.39
C VAL A 93 -4.33 -19.92 -18.51
N TYR A 94 -4.08 -20.56 -19.67
CA TYR A 94 -5.02 -20.53 -20.79
C TYR A 94 -6.35 -21.21 -20.45
N LYS A 95 -6.32 -22.33 -19.72
CA LYS A 95 -7.53 -23.02 -19.26
C LYS A 95 -8.43 -22.12 -18.40
N HIS A 96 -7.84 -21.25 -17.57
CA HIS A 96 -8.56 -20.33 -16.69
C HIS A 96 -8.75 -18.92 -17.30
N GLN A 97 -8.46 -18.73 -18.59
CA GLN A 97 -8.47 -17.40 -19.22
C GLN A 97 -9.81 -16.65 -19.06
N SER A 98 -10.95 -17.35 -19.13
CA SER A 98 -12.27 -16.72 -18.93
C SER A 98 -12.49 -16.15 -17.52
N GLU A 99 -11.70 -16.59 -16.55
CA GLU A 99 -11.76 -16.16 -15.15
C GLU A 99 -10.80 -14.99 -14.87
N PHE A 100 -10.01 -14.55 -15.84
CA PHE A 100 -9.19 -13.33 -15.71
C PHE A 100 -10.03 -12.06 -15.95
N PRO A 101 -9.57 -10.89 -15.50
CA PRO A 101 -10.10 -9.59 -15.88
C PRO A 101 -10.24 -9.46 -17.41
N PRO A 102 -11.36 -8.91 -17.95
CA PRO A 102 -11.58 -8.82 -19.40
C PRO A 102 -10.42 -8.21 -20.19
N LYS A 103 -9.74 -7.19 -19.64
CA LYS A 103 -8.57 -6.55 -20.26
C LYS A 103 -7.40 -7.52 -20.47
N LEU A 104 -7.19 -8.47 -19.56
CA LEU A 104 -6.11 -9.45 -19.66
C LEU A 104 -6.44 -10.62 -20.60
N ARG A 105 -7.72 -10.95 -20.80
CA ARG A 105 -8.14 -12.07 -21.65
C ARG A 105 -7.63 -11.94 -23.08
N VAL A 106 -7.72 -10.73 -23.64
CA VAL A 106 -7.25 -10.42 -25.00
C VAL A 106 -5.76 -10.69 -25.13
N THR A 107 -4.97 -10.27 -24.15
CA THR A 107 -3.52 -10.50 -24.14
C THR A 107 -3.19 -11.98 -23.97
N ILE A 108 -3.91 -12.71 -23.12
CA ILE A 108 -3.71 -14.16 -22.94
C ILE A 108 -4.03 -14.92 -24.24
N ASP A 109 -5.13 -14.60 -24.92
CA ASP A 109 -5.47 -15.22 -26.22
C ASP A 109 -4.41 -14.95 -27.26
N GLN A 110 -3.94 -13.70 -27.37
CA GLN A 110 -2.91 -13.34 -28.33
C GLN A 110 -1.58 -14.03 -28.02
N ALA A 111 -1.16 -14.01 -26.76
CA ALA A 111 0.06 -14.68 -26.32
C ALA A 111 -0.01 -16.19 -26.60
N TYR A 112 -1.17 -16.82 -26.36
CA TYR A 112 -1.32 -18.26 -26.57
C TYR A 112 -1.23 -18.63 -28.04
N ARG A 113 -1.86 -17.85 -28.94
CA ARG A 113 -1.76 -18.05 -30.39
C ARG A 113 -0.31 -17.92 -30.87
N ASP A 114 0.40 -16.90 -30.41
CA ASP A 114 1.79 -16.67 -30.80
C ASP A 114 2.73 -17.76 -30.28
N ALA A 115 2.40 -18.37 -29.15
CA ALA A 115 3.19 -19.43 -28.52
C ALA A 115 2.88 -20.84 -29.05
N GLN A 116 2.03 -21.01 -30.07
CA GLN A 116 1.74 -22.34 -30.64
C GLN A 116 2.73 -22.75 -31.73
N ASP A 117 3.36 -21.81 -32.43
CA ASP A 117 4.21 -22.11 -33.59
C ASP A 117 5.37 -21.10 -33.74
N PRO A 118 6.58 -21.42 -33.24
CA PRO A 118 6.94 -22.60 -32.44
C PRO A 118 6.40 -22.54 -31.00
N PRO A 119 6.24 -23.69 -30.31
CA PRO A 119 5.90 -23.74 -28.90
C PRO A 119 6.88 -22.91 -28.04
N ASP A 120 6.39 -21.82 -27.45
CA ASP A 120 7.20 -20.94 -26.59
C ASP A 120 6.43 -20.51 -25.34
N ALA A 121 6.36 -21.43 -24.38
CA ALA A 121 5.70 -21.19 -23.10
C ALA A 121 6.34 -20.05 -22.29
N TRP A 122 7.63 -19.78 -22.51
CA TRP A 122 8.33 -18.71 -21.80
C TRP A 122 7.90 -17.35 -22.29
N SER A 123 7.87 -17.14 -23.61
CA SER A 123 7.35 -15.91 -24.21
C SER A 123 5.89 -15.68 -23.86
N PHE A 124 5.07 -16.74 -23.82
CA PHE A 124 3.70 -16.66 -23.32
C PHE A 124 3.64 -16.14 -21.89
N LEU A 125 4.32 -16.81 -20.95
CA LEU A 125 4.26 -16.46 -19.53
C LEU A 125 4.82 -15.08 -19.25
N ALA A 126 5.91 -14.69 -19.92
CA ALA A 126 6.50 -13.36 -19.80
C ALA A 126 5.53 -12.27 -20.27
N ARG A 127 4.86 -12.48 -21.41
CA ARG A 127 3.89 -11.51 -21.94
C ARG A 127 2.66 -11.37 -21.04
N VAL A 128 2.11 -12.48 -20.54
CA VAL A 128 0.97 -12.44 -19.62
C VAL A 128 1.37 -11.80 -18.29
N TYR A 129 2.57 -12.10 -17.78
CA TYR A 129 3.11 -11.47 -16.58
C TYR A 129 3.20 -9.95 -16.74
N GLU A 130 3.85 -9.46 -17.79
CA GLU A 130 4.00 -8.02 -18.03
C GLU A 130 2.65 -7.33 -18.22
N ALA A 131 1.69 -7.97 -18.90
CA ALA A 131 0.35 -7.43 -19.03
C ALA A 131 -0.37 -7.34 -17.68
N THR A 132 -0.26 -8.38 -16.85
CA THR A 132 -0.84 -8.42 -15.50
C THR A 132 -0.17 -7.36 -14.62
N LYS A 133 1.15 -7.22 -14.69
CA LYS A 133 1.90 -6.16 -14.01
C LYS A 133 1.44 -4.77 -14.44
N THR A 134 1.32 -4.50 -15.73
CA THR A 134 0.78 -3.24 -16.26
C THR A 134 -0.63 -2.96 -15.76
N PHE A 135 -1.48 -3.98 -15.73
CA PHE A 135 -2.85 -3.88 -15.23
C PHE A 135 -2.89 -3.51 -13.74
N PHE A 136 -2.17 -4.22 -12.86
CA PHE A 136 -2.19 -3.90 -11.43
C PHE A 136 -1.44 -2.61 -11.07
N LEU A 137 -0.40 -2.23 -11.81
CA LEU A 137 0.37 -1.01 -11.57
C LEU A 137 -0.19 0.22 -12.32
N GLY A 138 -1.24 0.05 -13.13
CA GLY A 138 -1.84 1.13 -13.91
C GLY A 138 -0.90 1.77 -14.94
N ARG A 139 0.10 1.02 -15.44
CA ARG A 139 1.20 1.58 -16.24
C ARG A 139 0.93 1.47 -17.74
N HIS A 140 0.80 2.59 -18.43
CA HIS A 140 0.72 2.57 -19.88
C HIS A 140 2.06 2.07 -20.48
N PRO A 141 2.05 1.11 -21.44
CA PRO A 141 3.26 0.61 -22.08
C PRO A 141 4.14 1.73 -22.67
N ASP A 142 3.53 2.73 -23.30
CA ASP A 142 4.25 3.85 -23.92
C ASP A 142 4.89 4.82 -22.91
N ALA A 143 4.41 4.85 -21.67
CA ALA A 143 5.03 5.64 -20.61
C ALA A 143 6.42 5.09 -20.24
N ILE A 144 6.66 3.79 -20.46
CA ILE A 144 7.97 3.15 -20.27
C ILE A 144 8.95 3.62 -21.34
N ALA A 145 8.52 3.64 -22.60
CA ALA A 145 9.40 3.89 -23.74
C ALA A 145 9.98 5.31 -23.76
N ASN A 146 9.22 6.29 -23.27
CA ASN A 146 9.60 7.70 -23.40
C ASN A 146 10.48 8.24 -22.27
N ASN A 147 10.72 7.44 -21.21
CA ASN A 147 11.54 7.82 -20.04
C ASN A 147 11.25 9.23 -19.49
N ARG A 148 10.04 9.73 -19.73
CA ARG A 148 9.59 11.02 -19.23
C ARG A 148 9.25 10.78 -17.77
N ASN A 149 10.10 11.30 -16.90
CA ASN A 149 9.90 11.37 -15.45
C ASN A 149 8.66 12.19 -15.03
N GLU A 150 7.80 12.57 -15.97
CA GLU A 150 6.61 13.34 -15.68
C GLU A 150 5.51 12.38 -15.23
N LEU A 151 5.32 12.40 -13.91
CA LEU A 151 4.15 12.01 -13.13
C LEU A 151 2.78 12.49 -13.68
N GLN A 152 2.73 13.09 -14.87
CA GLN A 152 1.54 13.05 -15.70
C GLN A 152 1.33 11.59 -16.14
N LEU A 153 0.92 10.75 -15.18
CA LEU A 153 -0.11 9.76 -15.46
C LEU A 153 -1.13 10.53 -16.27
N ASP A 154 -1.22 10.27 -17.57
CA ASP A 154 -2.10 11.00 -18.44
C ASP A 154 -3.51 10.85 -17.86
N LEU A 155 -3.96 11.87 -17.12
CA LEU A 155 -5.22 11.83 -16.39
C LEU A 155 -6.41 11.88 -17.35
N SER A 156 -6.13 12.26 -18.61
CA SER A 156 -7.05 12.14 -19.72
C SER A 156 -7.03 10.75 -20.36
N GLY A 157 -6.02 9.93 -20.05
CA GLY A 157 -5.87 8.57 -20.51
C GLY A 157 -6.83 7.62 -19.79
N GLU A 158 -7.36 6.67 -20.56
CA GLU A 158 -8.20 5.59 -20.06
C GLU A 158 -7.42 4.77 -19.02
N TRP A 159 -7.92 4.70 -17.78
CA TRP A 159 -7.30 3.91 -16.73
C TRP A 159 -7.26 2.42 -17.14
N LEU A 160 -6.05 1.89 -17.30
CA LEU A 160 -5.87 0.52 -17.76
C LEU A 160 -5.91 -0.52 -16.62
N GLY A 161 -5.92 -0.08 -15.36
CA GLY A 161 -5.89 -1.00 -14.22
C GLY A 161 -7.26 -1.50 -13.77
N LEU A 162 -7.28 -2.01 -12.54
CA LEU A 162 -8.46 -2.53 -11.85
C LEU A 162 -9.57 -1.47 -11.80
N ASP A 163 -10.78 -1.87 -12.18
CA ASP A 163 -11.97 -1.03 -12.20
C ASP A 163 -13.15 -1.83 -11.62
N SER A 164 -13.70 -1.40 -10.48
CA SER A 164 -14.81 -2.07 -9.80
C SER A 164 -16.12 -2.12 -10.59
N ASP A 165 -16.27 -1.32 -11.64
CA ASP A 165 -17.43 -1.40 -12.53
C ASP A 165 -17.33 -2.56 -13.54
N VAL A 166 -16.11 -3.07 -13.77
CA VAL A 166 -15.81 -4.03 -14.84
C VAL A 166 -15.23 -5.34 -14.30
N ASP A 167 -14.33 -5.22 -13.31
CA ASP A 167 -13.56 -6.31 -12.74
C ASP A 167 -14.19 -6.77 -11.41
N THR A 168 -14.07 -8.05 -11.12
CA THR A 168 -14.53 -8.65 -9.84
C THR A 168 -13.35 -9.03 -8.97
N GLU A 169 -13.55 -9.12 -7.65
CA GLU A 169 -12.50 -9.57 -6.73
C GLU A 169 -11.95 -10.96 -7.09
N ASP A 170 -12.82 -11.90 -7.48
CA ASP A 170 -12.41 -13.25 -7.89
C ASP A 170 -11.47 -13.22 -9.10
N GLN A 171 -11.75 -12.37 -10.09
CA GLN A 171 -10.88 -12.20 -11.26
C GLN A 171 -9.52 -11.63 -10.88
N ALA A 172 -9.50 -10.60 -10.03
CA ALA A 172 -8.28 -10.00 -9.53
C ALA A 172 -7.45 -11.02 -8.71
N GLU A 173 -8.12 -11.80 -7.85
CA GLU A 173 -7.50 -12.84 -7.04
C GLU A 173 -6.85 -13.91 -7.91
N ILE A 174 -7.56 -14.41 -8.93
CA ILE A 174 -7.03 -15.40 -9.87
C ILE A 174 -5.77 -14.88 -10.56
N ALA A 175 -5.82 -13.65 -11.10
CA ALA A 175 -4.67 -13.06 -11.77
C ALA A 175 -3.45 -12.96 -10.84
N ILE A 176 -3.64 -12.52 -9.59
CA ILE A 176 -2.58 -12.46 -8.58
C ILE A 176 -2.07 -13.85 -8.22
N ARG A 177 -2.94 -14.85 -8.03
CA ARG A 177 -2.49 -16.21 -7.65
C ARG A 177 -1.67 -16.88 -8.75
N PHE A 178 -1.91 -16.57 -10.02
CA PHE A 178 -1.06 -17.04 -11.13
C PHE A 178 0.30 -16.31 -11.19
N PHE A 179 0.32 -15.04 -10.78
CA PHE A 179 1.49 -14.15 -10.84
C PHE A 179 1.70 -13.40 -9.52
N PRO A 180 1.98 -14.10 -8.41
CA PRO A 180 1.98 -13.50 -7.07
C PRO A 180 3.10 -12.47 -6.89
N MET A 181 4.17 -12.55 -7.69
CA MET A 181 5.27 -11.58 -7.70
C MET A 181 4.81 -10.14 -7.93
N ILE A 182 3.65 -9.94 -8.57
CA ILE A 182 3.10 -8.60 -8.79
C ILE A 182 2.86 -7.88 -7.46
N LEU A 183 2.61 -8.62 -6.38
CA LEU A 183 2.45 -8.07 -5.04
C LEU A 183 3.73 -7.39 -4.50
N SER A 184 4.89 -7.80 -4.99
CA SER A 184 6.21 -7.29 -4.61
C SER A 184 6.77 -6.30 -5.64
N GLU A 185 6.02 -6.02 -6.72
CA GLU A 185 6.43 -5.07 -7.74
C GLU A 185 6.23 -3.64 -7.25
N HIS A 186 7.20 -2.78 -7.56
CA HIS A 186 7.17 -1.38 -7.15
C HIS A 186 7.36 -0.48 -8.36
N LEU A 187 6.51 0.54 -8.47
CA LEU A 187 6.73 1.62 -9.39
C LEU A 187 7.71 2.62 -8.75
N GLN A 188 8.91 2.70 -9.32
CA GLN A 188 9.88 3.71 -8.94
C GLN A 188 9.51 5.04 -9.61
N LEU A 189 9.06 5.99 -8.80
CA LEU A 189 8.92 7.39 -9.17
C LEU A 189 10.15 8.18 -8.69
N SER A 190 10.29 9.41 -9.19
CA SER A 190 11.42 10.30 -8.88
C SER A 190 11.70 10.48 -7.39
N TYR A 191 10.66 10.39 -6.54
CA TYR A 191 10.77 10.61 -5.09
C TYR A 191 10.12 9.51 -4.23
N ALA A 192 9.52 8.48 -4.84
CA ALA A 192 8.76 7.46 -4.10
C ALA A 192 8.84 6.10 -4.78
N PHE A 193 8.76 5.04 -3.98
CA PHE A 193 8.50 3.68 -4.44
C PHE A 193 7.05 3.36 -4.09
N LEU A 194 6.24 3.13 -5.10
CA LEU A 194 4.82 2.81 -4.93
C LEU A 194 4.59 1.33 -5.18
N GLY A 195 4.19 0.60 -4.15
CA GLY A 195 3.70 -0.76 -4.29
C GLY A 195 2.28 -0.80 -4.88
N PRO A 196 1.76 -2.00 -5.17
CA PRO A 196 0.49 -2.16 -5.87
C PRO A 196 -0.68 -1.55 -5.10
N ILE A 197 -0.74 -1.74 -3.77
CA ILE A 197 -1.81 -1.14 -2.95
C ILE A 197 -1.81 0.38 -3.05
N GLN A 198 -0.65 1.02 -2.96
CA GLN A 198 -0.55 2.49 -3.06
C GLN A 198 -1.02 2.99 -4.43
N LEU A 199 -0.77 2.22 -5.49
CA LEU A 199 -1.27 2.53 -6.83
C LEU A 199 -2.79 2.37 -6.93
N LEU A 200 -3.39 1.36 -6.30
CA LEU A 200 -4.85 1.24 -6.24
C LEU A 200 -5.51 2.43 -5.52
N LEU A 201 -4.87 2.94 -4.48
CA LEU A 201 -5.35 4.14 -3.76
C LEU A 201 -5.32 5.43 -4.59
N SER A 202 -4.73 5.42 -5.80
CA SER A 202 -4.79 6.57 -6.70
C SER A 202 -6.09 6.68 -7.50
N ARG A 203 -6.96 5.66 -7.45
CA ARG A 203 -8.15 5.58 -8.29
C ARG A 203 -9.36 5.09 -7.52
N GLU A 204 -10.44 5.86 -7.56
CA GLU A 204 -11.72 5.57 -6.90
C GLU A 204 -12.17 4.12 -7.08
N LYS A 205 -12.28 3.69 -8.32
CA LYS A 205 -12.78 2.36 -8.67
C LYS A 205 -11.82 1.21 -8.34
N ALA A 206 -10.59 1.51 -7.96
CA ALA A 206 -9.59 0.52 -7.59
C ALA A 206 -9.49 0.34 -6.06
N VAL A 207 -10.00 1.30 -5.26
CA VAL A 207 -9.91 1.28 -3.79
C VAL A 207 -10.59 0.04 -3.20
N SER A 208 -11.70 -0.40 -3.78
CA SER A 208 -12.45 -1.57 -3.30
C SER A 208 -11.65 -2.88 -3.32
N PHE A 209 -10.59 -2.98 -4.13
CA PHE A 209 -9.70 -4.14 -4.21
C PHE A 209 -8.56 -4.13 -3.18
N VAL A 210 -8.37 -3.03 -2.44
CA VAL A 210 -7.29 -2.92 -1.43
C VAL A 210 -7.36 -4.02 -0.36
N PRO A 211 -8.53 -4.36 0.23
CA PRO A 211 -8.62 -5.45 1.20
C PRO A 211 -8.21 -6.81 0.61
N LEU A 212 -8.57 -7.08 -0.65
CA LEU A 212 -8.17 -8.30 -1.34
C LEU A 212 -6.64 -8.38 -1.48
N LEU A 213 -5.99 -7.31 -1.94
CA LEU A 213 -4.53 -7.29 -2.09
C LEU A 213 -3.84 -7.44 -0.74
N ALA A 214 -4.31 -6.76 0.31
CA ALA A 214 -3.74 -6.90 1.65
C ALA A 214 -3.83 -8.35 2.15
N LYS A 215 -4.97 -9.02 1.94
CA LYS A 215 -5.15 -10.44 2.22
C LYS A 215 -4.14 -11.30 1.45
N LEU A 216 -4.05 -11.13 0.13
CA LEU A 216 -3.16 -11.94 -0.70
C LEU A 216 -1.68 -11.70 -0.40
N MET A 217 -1.28 -10.46 -0.09
CA MET A 217 0.08 -10.15 0.37
C MET A 217 0.41 -10.86 1.69
N THR A 218 -0.58 -10.96 2.57
CA THR A 218 -0.43 -11.65 3.86
C THR A 218 -0.31 -13.16 3.68
N GLU A 219 -1.15 -13.75 2.84
CA GLU A 219 -1.05 -15.16 2.45
C GLU A 219 0.29 -15.48 1.77
N ALA A 220 0.78 -14.55 0.95
CA ALA A 220 2.08 -14.66 0.30
C ALA A 220 3.25 -14.50 1.29
N GLY A 221 3.04 -14.06 2.53
CA GLY A 221 4.14 -13.78 3.45
C GLY A 221 5.03 -12.60 3.04
N GLU A 222 4.76 -11.97 1.90
CA GLU A 222 5.33 -10.68 1.47
C GLU A 222 5.00 -9.56 2.46
N PHE A 223 3.93 -9.75 3.24
CA PHE A 223 3.51 -8.87 4.32
C PHE A 223 4.28 -9.08 5.64
N LEU A 224 4.96 -10.22 5.83
CA LEU A 224 5.44 -10.64 7.16
C LEU A 224 6.77 -10.00 7.59
N GLU A 225 7.44 -9.23 6.74
CA GLU A 225 8.47 -8.30 7.21
C GLU A 225 7.81 -7.08 7.88
N ARG A 226 7.31 -7.28 9.10
CA ARG A 226 6.78 -6.24 10.00
C ARG A 226 7.72 -5.02 10.15
N GLN A 227 9.02 -5.15 9.85
CA GLN A 227 9.97 -4.04 9.84
C GLN A 227 9.92 -3.16 8.57
N ALA A 228 9.47 -3.68 7.42
CA ALA A 228 9.17 -2.89 6.23
C ALA A 228 7.81 -2.18 6.35
N ILE A 229 6.87 -2.81 7.06
CA ILE A 229 5.58 -2.22 7.46
C ILE A 229 5.78 -0.98 8.35
N GLU A 230 6.70 -1.03 9.33
CA GLU A 230 7.02 0.11 10.20
C GLU A 230 7.73 1.26 9.48
N LYS A 231 8.39 1.01 8.34
CA LYS A 231 9.09 2.05 7.59
C LYS A 231 8.30 2.62 6.42
N ILE A 232 7.48 1.83 5.70
CA ILE A 232 6.89 2.26 4.41
C ILE A 232 5.49 1.65 4.10
N GLY A 233 5.03 0.59 4.77
CA GLY A 233 3.92 -0.24 4.24
C GLY A 233 2.51 0.11 4.72
N LEU A 234 2.06 -0.49 5.83
CA LEU A 234 0.63 -0.49 6.19
C LEU A 234 0.17 0.74 6.92
N ARG A 235 1.02 1.30 7.79
CA ARG A 235 0.76 2.61 8.34
C ARG A 235 0.48 3.59 7.22
N ASN A 236 1.26 3.51 6.13
CA ASN A 236 1.01 4.31 4.94
C ASN A 236 -0.30 3.91 4.27
N ILE A 237 -0.71 2.64 4.17
CA ILE A 237 -1.99 2.29 3.53
C ILE A 237 -3.19 2.86 4.32
N PHE A 238 -3.23 2.68 5.64
CA PHE A 238 -4.30 3.23 6.47
C PHE A 238 -4.27 4.75 6.50
N GLU A 239 -3.09 5.34 6.63
CA GLU A 239 -2.91 6.78 6.56
C GLU A 239 -3.37 7.31 5.20
N LEU A 240 -2.99 6.70 4.08
CA LEU A 240 -3.38 7.11 2.74
C LEU A 240 -4.90 6.97 2.49
N LEU A 241 -5.54 5.90 3.01
CA LEU A 241 -6.99 5.74 2.98
C LEU A 241 -7.70 6.80 3.85
N LEU A 242 -7.11 7.16 4.99
CA LEU A 242 -7.68 8.13 5.94
C LEU A 242 -7.40 9.59 5.56
N THR A 243 -6.37 9.86 4.79
CA THR A 243 -6.00 11.22 4.42
C THR A 243 -6.38 11.56 2.99
N ASN A 244 -6.66 10.56 2.13
CA ASN A 244 -6.82 10.80 0.68
C ASN A 244 -5.68 11.65 0.07
N CYS A 245 -4.49 11.66 0.68
CA CYS A 245 -3.37 12.43 0.15
C CYS A 245 -3.01 12.00 -1.27
N PHE A 246 -3.28 10.73 -1.61
CA PHE A 246 -2.76 10.11 -2.82
C PHE A 246 -3.45 10.56 -4.11
N PRO A 247 -4.80 10.57 -4.18
CA PRO A 247 -5.51 11.17 -5.31
C PRO A 247 -5.09 12.62 -5.59
N GLN A 248 -4.84 13.42 -4.56
CA GLN A 248 -4.43 14.81 -4.74
C GLN A 248 -3.03 14.93 -5.38
N LEU A 249 -2.08 14.11 -4.93
CA LEU A 249 -0.71 14.10 -5.44
C LEU A 249 -0.62 13.64 -6.90
N VAL A 250 -1.55 12.81 -7.34
CA VAL A 250 -1.50 12.14 -8.64
C VAL A 250 -2.47 12.74 -9.65
N VAL A 251 -3.68 13.08 -9.22
CA VAL A 251 -4.81 13.41 -10.11
C VAL A 251 -5.17 14.89 -10.08
N GLY A 252 -4.72 15.66 -9.08
CA GLY A 252 -5.02 17.10 -8.99
C GLY A 252 -6.52 17.43 -9.05
N GLY A 253 -7.38 16.45 -8.77
CA GLY A 253 -8.83 16.57 -8.80
C GLY A 253 -9.41 16.61 -7.40
N ASP A 254 -10.57 17.25 -7.27
CA ASP A 254 -11.35 17.21 -6.03
C ASP A 254 -11.72 15.76 -5.70
N ILE A 255 -11.53 15.39 -4.43
CA ILE A 255 -11.94 14.09 -3.92
C ILE A 255 -13.46 13.98 -4.04
N SER A 256 -13.92 13.00 -4.81
CA SER A 256 -15.35 12.71 -4.91
C SER A 256 -15.83 12.11 -3.59
N LYS A 257 -17.08 12.40 -3.21
CA LYS A 257 -17.73 11.73 -2.07
C LYS A 257 -17.71 10.19 -2.22
N SER A 258 -17.85 9.72 -3.46
CA SER A 258 -17.80 8.30 -3.80
C SER A 258 -16.44 7.67 -3.47
N PHE A 259 -15.33 8.40 -3.69
CA PHE A 259 -13.99 7.96 -3.26
C PHE A 259 -13.89 7.81 -1.74
N ASP A 260 -14.47 8.75 -0.98
CA ASP A 260 -14.48 8.67 0.49
C ASP A 260 -15.27 7.45 0.97
N ASP A 261 -16.47 7.22 0.41
CA ASP A 261 -17.32 6.08 0.76
C ASP A 261 -16.59 4.74 0.51
N GLU A 262 -15.94 4.59 -0.65
CA GLU A 262 -15.14 3.39 -0.98
C GLU A 262 -13.93 3.22 -0.05
N SER A 263 -13.27 4.32 0.33
CA SER A 263 -12.13 4.30 1.26
C SER A 263 -12.55 3.86 2.66
N LEU A 264 -13.69 4.34 3.16
CA LEU A 264 -14.25 3.94 4.45
C LEU A 264 -14.67 2.47 4.46
N LEU A 265 -15.23 1.97 3.35
CA LEU A 265 -15.57 0.57 3.19
C LEU A 265 -14.31 -0.31 3.19
N ALA A 266 -13.28 0.08 2.45
CA ALA A 266 -11.99 -0.63 2.43
C ALA A 266 -11.34 -0.65 3.83
N LEU A 267 -11.33 0.48 4.54
CA LEU A 267 -10.85 0.58 5.92
C LEU A 267 -11.59 -0.37 6.87
N SER A 268 -12.92 -0.44 6.76
CA SER A 268 -13.76 -1.32 7.59
C SER A 268 -13.45 -2.79 7.32
N ARG A 269 -13.34 -3.20 6.06
CA ARG A 269 -12.96 -4.57 5.68
C ARG A 269 -11.55 -4.94 6.16
N LEU A 270 -10.59 -4.03 6.05
CA LEU A 270 -9.23 -4.26 6.55
C LEU A 270 -9.22 -4.48 8.07
N ARG A 271 -10.02 -3.72 8.82
CA ARG A 271 -10.19 -3.95 10.27
C ARG A 271 -10.82 -5.30 10.56
N GLU A 272 -11.89 -5.69 9.85
CA GLU A 272 -12.55 -6.99 10.02
C GLU A 272 -11.60 -8.16 9.75
N MET A 273 -10.65 -7.99 8.84
CA MET A 273 -9.58 -8.95 8.55
C MET A 273 -8.47 -8.99 9.62
N GLY A 274 -8.51 -8.11 10.61
CA GLY A 274 -7.51 -8.03 11.68
C GLY A 274 -6.23 -7.30 11.29
N PHE A 275 -6.27 -6.46 10.23
CA PHE A 275 -5.13 -5.63 9.84
C PHE A 275 -4.98 -4.34 10.67
N VAL A 276 -5.98 -4.01 11.50
CA VAL A 276 -5.94 -2.88 12.43
C VAL A 276 -6.23 -3.39 13.82
N GLU A 277 -5.26 -3.25 14.71
CA GLU A 277 -5.46 -3.52 16.14
C GLU A 277 -5.98 -2.26 16.86
N ASN A 278 -6.69 -2.44 17.98
CA ASN A 278 -7.20 -1.29 18.74
C ASN A 278 -6.09 -0.32 19.18
N ALA A 279 -4.91 -0.85 19.49
CA ALA A 279 -3.74 -0.06 19.86
C ALA A 279 -3.28 0.92 18.76
N GLU A 280 -3.60 0.63 17.49
CA GLU A 280 -3.18 1.43 16.34
C GLU A 280 -4.16 2.57 16.01
N ILE A 281 -5.42 2.46 16.42
CA ILE A 281 -6.48 3.44 16.12
C ILE A 281 -6.10 4.84 16.64
N GLY A 282 -5.46 4.92 17.81
CA GLY A 282 -4.97 6.19 18.35
C GLY A 282 -3.96 6.87 17.42
N MET A 283 -3.07 6.09 16.79
CA MET A 283 -2.12 6.63 15.80
C MET A 283 -2.81 7.08 14.52
N LEU A 284 -3.82 6.33 14.07
CA LEU A 284 -4.61 6.66 12.88
C LEU A 284 -5.39 7.97 13.05
N ILE A 285 -6.00 8.16 14.23
CA ILE A 285 -6.67 9.42 14.58
C ILE A 285 -5.67 10.57 14.55
N MET A 286 -4.46 10.36 15.08
CA MET A 286 -3.44 11.39 15.06
C MET A 286 -2.95 11.74 13.66
N ALA A 287 -2.76 10.74 12.80
CA ALA A 287 -2.41 10.95 11.40
C ALA A 287 -3.50 11.72 10.66
N LEU A 288 -4.78 11.33 10.83
CA LEU A 288 -5.93 12.05 10.29
C LEU A 288 -5.91 13.51 10.75
N LEU A 289 -5.86 13.77 12.06
CA LEU A 289 -5.87 15.13 12.60
C LEU A 289 -4.71 15.99 12.11
N THR A 290 -3.52 15.39 12.00
CA THR A 290 -2.33 16.10 11.50
C THR A 290 -2.55 16.53 10.06
N HIS A 291 -3.07 15.62 9.22
CA HIS A 291 -3.39 15.93 7.84
C HIS A 291 -4.46 17.01 7.70
N CYS A 292 -5.52 16.97 8.52
CA CYS A 292 -6.59 17.98 8.49
C CYS A 292 -6.10 19.39 8.81
N ILE A 293 -5.09 19.48 9.67
CA ILE A 293 -4.51 20.77 10.08
C ILE A 293 -3.59 21.30 8.99
N GLU A 294 -2.91 20.41 8.26
CA GLU A 294 -2.01 20.76 7.17
C GLU A 294 -2.76 21.07 5.86
N ASP A 295 -3.84 20.35 5.54
CA ASP A 295 -4.68 20.58 4.35
C ASP A 295 -6.03 21.19 4.72
N GLN A 296 -6.11 22.51 4.59
CA GLN A 296 -7.31 23.29 4.91
C GLN A 296 -8.51 23.02 3.96
N ARG A 297 -8.32 22.25 2.88
CA ARG A 297 -9.36 22.01 1.86
C ARG A 297 -10.29 20.85 2.19
N GLU A 298 -9.96 19.99 3.14
CA GLU A 298 -10.65 18.70 3.32
C GLU A 298 -11.68 18.63 4.46
N SER A 299 -12.19 19.76 4.97
CA SER A 299 -12.91 19.77 6.25
C SER A 299 -14.15 18.84 6.37
N GLU A 300 -14.76 18.42 5.25
CA GLU A 300 -15.99 17.62 5.25
C GLU A 300 -15.77 16.13 5.49
N PHE A 301 -14.74 15.52 4.88
CA PHE A 301 -14.49 14.07 4.96
C PHE A 301 -13.88 13.63 6.30
N VAL A 302 -13.22 14.56 6.96
CA VAL A 302 -12.56 14.36 8.25
C VAL A 302 -13.54 13.88 9.31
N GLU A 303 -14.76 14.43 9.32
CA GLU A 303 -15.75 14.11 10.33
C GLU A 303 -16.20 12.65 10.24
N THR A 304 -16.54 12.17 9.05
CA THR A 304 -16.99 10.78 8.85
C THR A 304 -15.91 9.78 9.24
N ARG A 305 -14.66 10.03 8.81
CA ARG A 305 -13.48 9.21 9.15
C ARG A 305 -13.20 9.21 10.65
N PHE A 306 -13.27 10.38 11.27
CA PHE A 306 -13.05 10.53 12.69
C PHE A 306 -14.10 9.77 13.49
N ARG A 307 -15.39 9.87 13.11
CA ARG A 307 -16.48 9.11 13.72
C ARG A 307 -16.29 7.60 13.56
N LEU A 308 -15.86 7.14 12.38
CA LEU A 308 -15.54 5.74 12.16
C LEU A 308 -14.47 5.24 13.13
N LEU A 309 -13.34 5.96 13.23
CA LEU A 309 -12.23 5.60 14.12
C LEU A 309 -12.60 5.64 15.61
N ILE A 310 -13.46 6.56 16.04
CA ILE A 310 -13.94 6.60 17.43
C ILE A 310 -14.95 5.48 17.69
N GLY A 311 -15.84 5.18 16.75
CA GLY A 311 -16.78 4.05 16.89
C GLY A 311 -16.04 2.71 16.99
N TRP A 312 -14.86 2.64 16.38
CA TRP A 312 -13.93 1.54 16.43
C TRP A 312 -13.26 1.35 17.80
N ASP A 313 -12.87 2.42 18.47
CA ASP A 313 -12.40 2.37 19.86
C ASP A 313 -12.72 3.68 20.61
N PRO A 314 -13.86 3.71 21.34
CA PRO A 314 -14.26 4.89 22.09
C PRO A 314 -13.31 5.22 23.25
N SER A 315 -12.50 4.28 23.73
CA SER A 315 -11.60 4.53 24.88
C SER A 315 -10.61 5.67 24.62
N ILE A 316 -10.29 5.90 23.34
CA ILE A 316 -9.37 6.94 22.89
C ILE A 316 -9.85 8.35 23.26
N LEU A 317 -11.18 8.57 23.39
CA LEU A 317 -11.73 9.84 23.84
C LEU A 317 -11.23 10.23 25.24
N VAL A 318 -11.06 9.23 26.11
CA VAL A 318 -10.69 9.40 27.53
C VAL A 318 -9.19 9.21 27.73
N ASP A 319 -8.66 8.11 27.22
CA ASP A 319 -7.29 7.66 27.51
C ASP A 319 -6.24 8.35 26.63
N GLY A 320 -6.68 8.91 25.49
CA GLY A 320 -5.78 9.66 24.60
C GLY A 320 -4.91 8.82 23.70
N GLY A 321 -5.14 7.51 23.66
CA GLY A 321 -4.34 6.55 22.91
C GLY A 321 -2.85 6.66 23.25
N THR A 322 -2.03 6.92 22.24
CA THR A 322 -0.56 6.98 22.37
C THR A 322 -0.03 8.21 23.09
N SER A 323 -0.86 9.25 23.26
CA SER A 323 -0.43 10.53 23.83
C SER A 323 -0.53 10.59 25.36
N ASN A 324 -1.22 9.63 25.98
CA ASN A 324 -1.65 9.67 27.39
C ASN A 324 -2.39 10.98 27.76
N ARG A 325 -3.00 11.65 26.76
CA ARG A 325 -3.74 12.90 26.93
C ARG A 325 -5.09 12.77 26.25
N PRO A 326 -6.21 13.15 26.91
CA PRO A 326 -7.53 13.11 26.29
C PRO A 326 -7.49 13.74 24.91
N LEU A 327 -8.14 13.11 23.93
CA LEU A 327 -8.01 13.45 22.50
C LEU A 327 -8.25 14.95 22.21
N LEU A 328 -9.19 15.57 22.94
CA LEU A 328 -9.45 16.99 22.85
C LEU A 328 -8.22 17.85 23.17
N HIS A 329 -7.39 17.45 24.14
CA HIS A 329 -6.17 18.18 24.46
C HIS A 329 -5.21 18.19 23.28
N THR A 330 -5.13 17.06 22.58
CA THR A 330 -4.28 16.94 21.41
C THR A 330 -4.79 17.81 20.27
N ILE A 331 -6.09 17.77 19.99
CA ILE A 331 -6.73 18.66 19.00
C ILE A 331 -6.50 20.14 19.36
N TYR A 332 -6.68 20.50 20.62
CA TYR A 332 -6.46 21.87 21.10
C TYR A 332 -4.99 22.32 20.99
N SER A 333 -4.03 21.45 21.31
CA SER A 333 -2.61 21.82 21.19
C SER A 333 -2.21 22.03 19.73
N GLU A 334 -2.73 21.21 18.82
CA GLU A 334 -2.45 21.37 17.40
C GLU A 334 -3.20 22.56 16.79
N SER A 335 -4.41 22.88 17.28
CA SER A 335 -5.18 24.03 16.80
C SER A 335 -4.68 25.39 17.28
N MET A 336 -3.73 25.43 18.22
CA MET A 336 -3.12 26.66 18.73
C MET A 336 -2.00 27.18 17.82
N ARG A 337 -1.68 26.49 16.72
CA ARG A 337 -0.78 27.04 15.71
C ARG A 337 -1.50 28.19 14.99
N PRO A 338 -0.82 29.33 14.74
CA PRO A 338 -1.44 30.57 14.26
C PRO A 338 -2.08 30.46 12.85
N ASP A 339 -1.79 29.37 12.16
CA ASP A 339 -2.24 28.99 10.82
C ASP A 339 -3.43 28.02 10.82
N VAL A 340 -3.88 27.49 11.96
CA VAL A 340 -5.02 26.57 11.99
C VAL A 340 -6.35 27.29 11.88
N ASN A 341 -7.20 26.80 11.00
CA ASN A 341 -8.55 27.28 10.81
C ASN A 341 -9.40 27.06 12.09
N ALA A 342 -9.83 28.15 12.73
CA ALA A 342 -10.68 28.09 13.93
C ALA A 342 -11.99 27.30 13.68
N CYS A 343 -12.50 27.30 12.44
CA CYS A 343 -13.69 26.56 12.07
C CYS A 343 -13.47 25.04 12.17
N LEU A 344 -12.31 24.53 11.74
CA LEU A 344 -11.97 23.11 11.86
C LEU A 344 -11.94 22.68 13.34
N PHE A 345 -11.32 23.50 14.20
CA PHE A 345 -11.31 23.23 15.64
C PHE A 345 -12.72 23.16 16.22
N LEU A 346 -13.58 24.14 15.91
CA LEU A 346 -14.95 24.18 16.41
C LEU A 346 -15.77 22.97 15.92
N ARG A 347 -15.58 22.56 14.65
CA ARG A 347 -16.22 21.39 14.09
C ARG A 347 -15.78 20.11 14.80
N LEU A 348 -14.47 19.89 14.92
CA LEU A 348 -13.92 18.73 15.64
C LEU A 348 -14.35 18.71 17.11
N PHE A 349 -14.43 19.87 17.76
CA PHE A 349 -14.93 20.01 19.12
C PHE A 349 -16.40 19.59 19.23
N GLY A 350 -17.24 19.99 18.27
CA GLY A 350 -18.65 19.58 18.18
C GLY A 350 -18.78 18.07 18.06
N VAL A 351 -18.05 17.47 17.12
CA VAL A 351 -18.02 16.01 16.89
C VAL A 351 -17.55 15.26 18.14
N LEU A 352 -16.46 15.70 18.76
CA LEU A 352 -15.96 15.13 20.02
C LEU A 352 -16.99 15.21 21.15
N SER A 353 -17.70 16.32 21.27
CA SER A 353 -18.72 16.52 22.30
C SER A 353 -19.88 15.55 22.10
N GLU A 354 -20.35 15.41 20.87
CA GLU A 354 -21.40 14.46 20.50
C GLU A 354 -20.98 13.01 20.78
N LEU A 355 -19.77 12.62 20.34
CA LEU A 355 -19.24 11.28 20.57
C LEU A 355 -19.02 11.01 22.07
N GLY A 356 -18.56 12.01 22.82
CA GLY A 356 -18.44 11.93 24.27
C GLY A 356 -19.79 11.72 24.96
N MET A 357 -20.84 12.43 24.55
CA MET A 357 -22.20 12.23 25.05
C MET A 357 -22.76 10.85 24.67
N THR A 358 -22.40 10.35 23.48
CA THR A 358 -22.86 9.05 22.98
C THR A 358 -22.22 7.89 23.74
N HIS A 359 -20.89 7.94 23.96
CA HIS A 359 -20.15 6.82 24.53
C HIS A 359 -19.91 6.94 26.05
N TYR A 360 -19.91 8.15 26.60
CA TYR A 360 -19.58 8.44 28.01
C TYR A 360 -20.50 9.51 28.64
N PRO A 361 -21.83 9.35 28.61
CA PRO A 361 -22.77 10.37 29.08
C PRO A 361 -22.58 10.75 30.56
N GLU A 362 -22.13 9.81 31.39
CA GLU A 362 -21.90 10.04 32.83
C GLU A 362 -20.53 10.65 33.15
N ASN A 363 -19.60 10.64 32.20
CA ASN A 363 -18.18 10.95 32.43
C ASN A 363 -17.66 12.08 31.53
N LEU A 364 -18.52 13.00 31.08
CA LEU A 364 -18.15 14.11 30.18
C LEU A 364 -17.05 15.06 30.71
N GLY A 365 -16.68 14.93 31.99
CA GLY A 365 -15.60 15.70 32.60
C GLY A 365 -14.28 15.65 31.81
N PHE A 366 -13.95 14.53 31.13
CA PHE A 366 -12.70 14.43 30.36
C PHE A 366 -12.61 15.46 29.22
N ILE A 367 -13.74 15.98 28.73
CA ILE A 367 -13.80 17.05 27.71
C ILE A 367 -13.41 18.40 28.33
N PHE A 368 -13.64 18.60 29.62
CA PHE A 368 -13.44 19.90 30.28
C PHE A 368 -12.22 19.95 31.20
N HIS A 369 -11.65 18.79 31.54
CA HIS A 369 -10.48 18.69 32.41
C HIS A 369 -9.20 18.71 31.59
N LYS A 370 -8.37 19.75 31.80
CA LYS A 370 -7.02 19.78 31.25
C LYS A 370 -6.15 18.86 32.10
N TRP A 371 -5.32 18.06 31.44
CA TRP A 371 -4.25 17.31 32.09
C TRP A 371 -3.32 18.31 32.80
N GLY A 372 -3.45 18.45 34.13
CA GLY A 372 -2.72 19.43 34.94
C GLY A 372 -3.35 20.84 35.04
N GLY A 373 -4.66 21.04 34.83
CA GLY A 373 -5.34 22.32 35.13
C GLY A 373 -6.77 22.45 34.57
N THR A 374 -7.31 23.67 34.47
CA THR A 374 -8.55 23.98 33.73
C THR A 374 -8.24 24.63 32.38
N TYR A 375 -8.99 24.32 31.32
CA TYR A 375 -8.88 25.05 30.06
C TYR A 375 -9.26 26.52 30.29
N PRO A 376 -8.47 27.48 29.81
CA PRO A 376 -8.88 28.88 29.82
C PRO A 376 -9.96 29.08 28.75
N LEU A 377 -11.21 28.69 29.07
CA LEU A 377 -12.35 28.86 28.16
C LEU A 377 -12.52 30.34 27.73
N HIS A 378 -11.99 31.27 28.53
CA HIS A 378 -11.94 32.70 28.21
C HIS A 378 -11.10 33.04 26.96
N ARG A 379 -10.19 32.16 26.51
CA ARG A 379 -9.46 32.32 25.24
C ARG A 379 -10.31 31.95 24.02
N PHE A 380 -11.45 31.28 24.20
CA PHE A 380 -12.45 31.09 23.14
C PHE A 380 -13.41 32.27 23.01
N ARG A 381 -13.10 33.43 23.61
CA ARG A 381 -13.67 34.69 23.11
C ARG A 381 -13.11 34.92 21.71
N LEU A 382 -13.73 34.27 20.73
CA LEU A 382 -13.67 34.65 19.32
C LEU A 382 -14.00 36.13 19.30
N ASP A 383 -12.99 36.96 19.11
CA ASP A 383 -13.19 38.38 18.92
C ASP A 383 -14.08 38.50 17.67
N ALA A 384 -15.34 38.90 17.86
CA ALA A 384 -16.34 38.97 16.78
C ALA A 384 -15.92 39.90 15.61
N ARG A 385 -14.78 40.58 15.73
CA ARG A 385 -14.17 41.45 14.73
C ARG A 385 -13.41 40.74 13.61
N THR A 386 -13.09 39.44 13.73
CA THR A 386 -12.44 38.67 12.65
C THR A 386 -13.43 37.99 11.70
N ARG A 387 -14.75 38.18 11.86
CA ARG A 387 -15.81 37.65 10.96
C ARG A 387 -15.93 38.38 9.61
N GLY A 388 -14.87 39.02 9.13
CA GLY A 388 -14.90 39.78 7.88
C GLY A 388 -15.10 38.92 6.63
N ASP A 389 -14.56 37.70 6.60
CA ASP A 389 -14.38 36.96 5.33
C ASP A 389 -14.77 35.47 5.38
N CYS A 390 -15.52 35.01 6.38
CA CYS A 390 -16.00 33.63 6.43
C CYS A 390 -17.53 33.63 6.26
N THR A 391 -17.99 33.68 5.01
CA THR A 391 -19.42 33.70 4.65
C THR A 391 -20.09 32.32 4.66
N ASP A 392 -19.31 31.25 4.78
CA ASP A 392 -19.77 29.89 4.46
C ASP A 392 -19.84 28.95 5.68
N CYS A 393 -19.90 29.48 6.90
CA CYS A 393 -20.09 28.70 8.12
C CYS A 393 -21.35 29.17 8.86
N GLU A 394 -22.51 28.67 8.43
CA GLU A 394 -23.76 28.68 9.20
C GLU A 394 -23.88 27.47 10.13
#